data_AF-A0A929RHC4-F1
#
_entry.id   AF-A0A929RHC4-F1
#
_cell.length_a   1.000
_cell.length_b   1.000
_cell.length_c   1.000
_cell.angle_alpha   90.00
_cell.angle_beta   90.00
_cell.angle_gamma   90.00
#
_symmetry.space_group_name_H-M   'P 1'
#
loop_
_entity.id
_entity.type
_entity.pdbx_description
1 polymer ?
#
loop_
_entity_poly.entity_id
_entity_poly.type
_entity_poly.pdbx_seq_one_letter_code
_entity_poly.pdbx_strand_id
1 'polypeptide(L)' 'LEHGRATTPEAYDRWFGVAQSVNYEALAAAYGVGFVRATHPRELASILAAPAAGPRLIHAPVERATHLYAALRGAAQ' A
#
# COMPACT_ATOMS: atom_id res chain seq x y z
N LEU A 1 -17.00 -12.53 -5.22
CA LEU A 1 -16.80 -11.10 -5.52
C LEU A 1 -15.52 -10.97 -6.31
N GLU A 2 -15.57 -10.55 -7.57
CA GLU A 2 -14.34 -10.22 -8.31
C GLU A 2 -13.65 -9.04 -7.61
N HIS A 3 -12.32 -9.11 -7.42
CA HIS A 3 -11.57 -8.02 -6.81
C HIS A 3 -11.77 -6.73 -7.63
N GLY A 4 -12.27 -5.68 -6.99
CA GLY A 4 -12.44 -4.35 -7.60
C GLY A 4 -13.78 -4.10 -8.30
N ARG A 5 -14.64 -5.11 -8.48
CA ARG A 5 -15.97 -4.98 -9.10
C ARG A 5 -17.08 -5.17 -8.07
N ALA A 6 -17.26 -4.16 -7.20
CA ALA A 6 -18.42 -4.10 -6.33
C ALA A 6 -19.62 -3.54 -7.11
N THR A 7 -20.80 -4.14 -6.91
CA THR A 7 -22.03 -3.78 -7.60
C THR A 7 -22.56 -2.38 -7.22
N THR A 8 -22.13 -1.84 -6.07
CA THR A 8 -22.46 -0.48 -5.60
C THR A 8 -21.27 0.17 -4.87
N PRO A 9 -21.24 1.52 -4.76
CA PRO A 9 -20.25 2.24 -3.96
C PRO A 9 -20.21 1.82 -2.48
N GLU A 10 -21.36 1.59 -1.86
CA GLU A 10 -21.45 1.20 -0.43
C GLU A 10 -20.86 -0.19 -0.20
N ALA A 11 -21.10 -1.11 -1.14
CA ALA A 11 -20.45 -2.42 -1.11
C ALA A 11 -18.94 -2.29 -1.32
N TYR A 12 -18.50 -1.38 -2.19
CA TYR A 12 -17.07 -1.12 -2.37
C TYR A 12 -16.43 -0.62 -1.08
N ASP A 13 -17.05 0.37 -0.43
CA ASP A 13 -16.51 0.97 0.78
C ASP A 13 -16.42 -0.05 1.93
N ARG A 14 -17.44 -0.90 2.06
CA ARG A 14 -17.46 -1.96 3.07
C ARG A 14 -16.41 -3.05 2.85
N TRP A 15 -16.21 -3.49 1.62
CA TRP A 15 -15.35 -4.64 1.32
C TRP A 15 -13.91 -4.28 0.97
N PHE A 16 -13.69 -3.08 0.41
CA PHE A 16 -12.40 -2.62 -0.10
C PHE A 16 -12.02 -1.22 0.42
N GLY A 17 -12.99 -0.41 0.84
CA GLY A 17 -12.80 0.94 1.38
C GLY A 17 -12.23 0.98 2.79
N VAL A 18 -12.44 -0.07 3.60
CA VAL A 18 -12.01 -0.10 4.99
C VAL A 18 -10.48 -0.02 5.10
N ALA A 19 -9.99 1.06 5.69
CA ALA A 19 -8.56 1.21 5.99
C ALA A 19 -8.19 0.27 7.14
N GLN A 20 -7.16 -0.56 6.92
CA GLN A 20 -6.63 -1.42 7.97
C GLN A 20 -5.54 -0.67 8.73
N SER A 21 -5.68 -0.62 10.07
CA SER A 21 -4.64 -0.05 10.95
C SER A 21 -3.57 -1.10 11.24
N VAL A 22 -2.57 -1.20 10.34
CA VAL A 22 -1.50 -2.19 10.44
C VAL A 22 -0.20 -1.55 10.92
N ASN A 23 0.43 -2.17 11.94
CA ASN A 23 1.80 -1.85 12.31
C ASN A 23 2.79 -2.72 11.50
N TYR A 24 3.27 -2.18 10.38
CA TYR A 24 4.20 -2.89 9.49
C TYR A 24 5.58 -3.13 10.09
N GLU A 25 6.02 -2.30 11.05
CA GLU A 25 7.29 -2.50 11.74
C GLU A 25 7.24 -3.73 12.64
N ALA A 26 6.18 -3.82 13.46
CA ALA A 26 5.94 -4.99 14.31
C ALA A 26 5.76 -6.26 13.47
N LEU A 27 5.08 -6.16 12.32
CA LEU A 27 4.94 -7.28 11.39
C LEU A 27 6.30 -7.73 10.85
N ALA A 28 7.12 -6.81 10.34
CA ALA A 28 8.45 -7.17 9.83
C ALA A 28 9.32 -7.83 10.91
N ALA A 29 9.27 -7.31 12.14
CA ALA A 29 9.97 -7.88 13.29
C ALA A 29 9.49 -9.31 13.62
N ALA A 30 8.19 -9.59 13.57
CA ALA A 30 7.64 -10.93 13.81
C ALA A 30 8.13 -11.98 12.80
N TYR A 31 8.52 -11.55 11.59
CA TYR A 31 9.09 -12.42 10.56
C TYR A 31 10.62 -12.34 10.47
N GLY A 32 11.29 -11.58 11.35
CA GLY A 32 12.74 -11.43 11.33
C GLY A 32 13.28 -10.69 10.09
N VAL A 33 12.45 -9.84 9.46
CA VAL A 33 12.80 -9.07 8.27
C VAL A 33 13.13 -7.63 8.66
N GLY A 34 14.15 -7.03 8.04
CA GLY A 34 14.49 -5.62 8.29
C GLY A 34 13.36 -4.68 7.90
N PHE A 35 13.23 -3.54 8.58
CA PHE A 35 12.17 -2.56 8.32
C PHE A 35 12.72 -1.16 8.08
N VAL A 36 12.12 -0.45 7.13
CA VAL A 36 12.33 0.99 6.95
C VAL A 36 11.06 1.65 6.43
N ARG A 37 10.77 2.85 6.93
CA ARG A 37 9.67 3.68 6.45
C ARG A 37 10.22 4.81 5.58
N ALA A 38 9.68 4.97 4.37
CA ALA A 38 10.01 6.06 3.46
C ALA A 38 8.81 7.00 3.37
N THR A 39 8.90 8.18 3.97
CA THR A 39 7.79 9.14 4.01
C THR A 39 7.76 10.06 2.80
N HIS A 40 8.88 10.16 2.08
CA HIS A 40 9.01 10.95 0.86
C HIS A 40 9.62 10.14 -0.29
N PRO A 41 9.24 10.41 -1.56
CA PRO A 41 9.82 9.73 -2.72
C PRO A 41 11.35 9.80 -2.80
N ARG A 42 11.94 10.93 -2.38
CA ARG A 42 13.40 11.09 -2.32
C ARG A 42 14.07 10.13 -1.33
N GLU A 43 13.44 9.90 -0.17
CA GLU A 43 13.94 8.95 0.83
C GLU A 43 13.84 7.52 0.29
N LEU A 44 12.75 7.20 -0.39
CA LEU A 44 12.56 5.90 -1.02
C LEU A 44 13.67 5.62 -2.05
N ALA A 45 13.99 6.59 -2.91
CA ALA A 45 15.06 6.44 -3.89
C ALA A 45 16.43 6.19 -3.22
N SER A 46 16.75 6.95 -2.17
CA SER A 46 17.99 6.74 -1.39
C SER A 46 18.02 5.38 -0.71
N ILE A 47 16.90 4.95 -0.11
CA ILE A 47 16.78 3.64 0.53
C ILE A 47 17.04 2.53 -0.50
N LEU A 48 16.38 2.59 -1.66
CA LEU A 48 16.52 1.59 -2.73
C LEU A 48 17.95 1.50 -3.27
N ALA A 49 18.67 2.61 -3.36
CA ALA A 49 20.06 2.64 -3.80
C ALA A 49 21.05 2.10 -2.74
N ALA A 50 20.68 2.13 -1.46
CA ALA A 50 21.55 1.65 -0.38
C ALA A 50 21.62 0.10 -0.37
N PRO A 51 22.83 -0.49 -0.22
CA PRO A 51 22.99 -1.93 -0.04
C PRO A 51 22.14 -2.47 1.11
N ALA A 52 21.59 -3.68 0.96
CA ALA A 52 20.86 -4.38 1.99
C ALA A 52 21.54 -5.70 2.33
N ALA A 53 21.70 -5.99 3.62
CA ALA A 53 22.31 -7.24 4.10
C ALA A 53 21.39 -8.48 3.93
N GLY A 54 20.17 -8.30 3.45
CA GLY A 54 19.16 -9.33 3.27
C GLY A 54 17.79 -8.73 2.92
N PRO A 55 16.72 -9.55 2.95
CA PRO A 55 15.36 -9.06 2.73
C PRO A 55 14.99 -7.96 3.73
N ARG A 56 14.30 -6.92 3.25
CA ARG A 56 13.73 -5.86 4.08
C ARG A 56 12.36 -5.43 3.55
N LEU A 57 11.47 -5.06 4.46
CA LEU A 57 10.21 -4.42 4.16
C LEU A 57 10.41 -2.91 4.13
N ILE A 58 10.10 -2.29 3.00
CA ILE A 58 10.07 -0.83 2.84
C ILE A 58 8.61 -0.39 2.84
N HIS A 59 8.19 0.33 3.88
CA HIS A 59 6.84 0.91 3.93
C HIS A 59 6.89 2.35 3.39
N ALA A 60 6.31 2.56 2.20
CA ALA A 60 6.17 3.87 1.56
C ALA A 60 4.68 4.27 1.53
N PRO A 61 4.19 5.04 2.53
CA PRO A 61 2.79 5.43 2.58
C PRO A 61 2.44 6.35 1.41
N VAL A 62 1.28 6.12 0.81
CA VAL A 62 0.71 7.00 -0.22
C VAL A 62 -0.67 7.47 0.22
N GLU A 63 -1.06 8.65 -0.23
CA GLU A 63 -2.43 9.11 -0.05
C GLU A 63 -3.37 8.21 -0.86
N ARG A 64 -4.51 7.86 -0.26
CA ARG A 64 -5.54 7.11 -0.95
C ARG A 64 -6.25 8.00 -1.96
N ALA A 65 -5.81 7.97 -3.21
CA ALA A 65 -6.42 8.72 -4.30
C ALA A 65 -7.68 8.03 -4.85
N THR A 66 -8.76 7.99 -4.06
CA THR A 66 -10.07 7.40 -4.43
C THR A 66 -10.58 7.90 -5.79
N HIS A 67 -10.34 9.17 -6.12
CA HIS A 67 -10.69 9.78 -7.41
C HIS A 67 -9.92 9.19 -8.60
N LEU A 68 -8.65 8.80 -8.43
CA LEU A 68 -7.85 8.17 -9.49
C LEU A 68 -8.31 6.73 -9.76
N TYR A 69 -8.70 5.98 -8.73
CA TYR A 69 -9.20 4.61 -8.89
C TYR A 69 -10.57 4.54 -9.57
N ALA A 70 -11.39 5.59 -9.46
CA ALA A 70 -12.65 5.68 -10.21
C ALA A 70 -12.38 5.91 -11.71
N ALA A 71 -11.48 6.83 -12.04
CA ALA A 71 -11.10 7.13 -13.43
C ALA A 71 -10.43 5.93 -14.13
N LEU A 72 -9.52 5.22 -13.46
CA LEU A 72 -8.85 4.02 -14.00
C LEU A 72 -9.82 2.86 -14.27
N ARG A 73 -10.94 2.78 -13.54
CA ARG A 73 -11.98 1.74 -13.75
C ARG A 73 -12.98 2.10 -14.84
N GLY A 74 -13.22 3.38 -15.10
CA GLY A 74 -14.05 3.84 -16.23
C GLY A 74 -13.35 3.68 -17.59
N ALA A 75 -12.01 3.77 -17.62
CA ALA A 75 -11.21 3.63 -18.83
C ALA A 75 -10.98 2.17 -19.29
N ALA A 76 -11.33 1.18 -18.45
CA ALA A 76 -11.20 -0.24 -18.75
C ALA A 76 -12.53 -0.89 -19.21
N GLN A 77 -13.57 -0.09 -19.43
CA GLN A 77 -14.84 -0.46 -20.07
C GLN A 77 -14.85 0.01 -21.52
#